data_AF-A0A8D9A4S6-F1
#
_entry.id   AF-A0A8D9A4S6-F1
#
_cell.length_a   1.000
_cell.length_b   1.000
_cell.length_c   1.000
_cell.angle_alpha   90.00
_cell.angle_beta   90.00
_cell.angle_gamma   90.00
#
_symmetry.space_group_name_H-M   'P 1'
#
loop_
_entity.id
_entity.type
_entity.pdbx_description
1 polymer ?
#
loop_
_entity_poly.entity_id
_entity_poly.type
_entity_poly.pdbx_seq_one_letter_code
_entity_poly.pdbx_strand_id
1 'polypeptide(L)'
;MSVLKDKNNLIKQIEIYEWWQREEDIAAIFKMREMLTKKQTYVFTSLNQQRMQKRLDTLISIKKQEMDKKMDQINKKKDRELRKLAARQNKKPKDVIDTYNNYTSELYMKNRTKGINSKYQNRLKMNMTERQLQKDLGFVDSVDELLNRSDIETKAKPKTQSVCPQEKKWNVESLIELFNTVRQPVLSCSSWEDRDFAKKTEEFMYESANNDDFNPEDERYLNAVLIEKFLRGRKWQTDVQERMAKTQYMIDEIKETMALTGEDIEALEDDKQVVLDKTREEEMKEKRKDALDNVQGQLQGETISAVLDFLSKELLRLQDERNAHADSLLAERQRELREAIESGKRQREIERRKEFDEMFKQIVKIKQDSVDNYLESVLMDSVQCTSDDQARRFIQEKAKVIDLQAQEAFLRRDKMEDEAIIADLLYNVAIPEVENIRVHTCEKQAQKIATKGKCRRFV
;
A
#
# COMPACT_ATOMS: atom_id res chain seq x y z
N MET A 1 -37.10 -6.68 107.41
CA MET A 1 -36.10 -5.88 106.67
C MET A 1 -35.11 -6.73 105.86
N SER A 2 -34.65 -7.91 106.31
CA SER A 2 -33.75 -8.75 105.48
C SER A 2 -34.46 -9.44 104.31
N VAL A 3 -35.67 -10.00 104.53
CA VAL A 3 -36.45 -10.70 103.49
C VAL A 3 -36.76 -9.85 102.25
N LEU A 4 -36.96 -8.52 102.41
CA LEU A 4 -37.14 -7.61 101.27
C LEU A 4 -35.85 -7.36 100.48
N LYS A 5 -34.70 -7.31 101.16
CA LYS A 5 -33.39 -7.18 100.49
C LYS A 5 -33.06 -8.44 99.69
N ASP A 6 -33.38 -9.60 100.22
CA ASP A 6 -33.16 -10.88 99.55
C ASP A 6 -34.02 -11.01 98.29
N LYS A 7 -35.30 -10.57 98.33
CA LYS A 7 -36.17 -10.47 97.16
C LYS A 7 -35.64 -9.51 96.09
N ASN A 8 -35.18 -8.32 96.48
CA ASN A 8 -34.64 -7.34 95.53
C ASN A 8 -33.33 -7.82 94.89
N ASN A 9 -32.49 -8.56 95.63
CA ASN A 9 -31.29 -9.17 95.06
C ASN A 9 -31.63 -10.30 94.08
N LEU A 10 -32.66 -11.10 94.38
CA LEU A 10 -33.14 -12.13 93.46
C LEU A 10 -33.68 -11.52 92.15
N ILE A 11 -34.46 -10.44 92.24
CA ILE A 11 -34.97 -9.72 91.06
C ILE A 11 -33.81 -9.19 90.21
N LYS A 12 -32.79 -8.58 90.83
CA LYS A 12 -31.60 -8.11 90.10
C LYS A 12 -30.84 -9.25 89.42
N GLN A 13 -30.75 -10.42 90.05
CA GLN A 13 -30.12 -11.58 89.42
C GLN A 13 -30.92 -12.08 88.21
N ILE A 14 -32.24 -12.08 88.30
CA ILE A 14 -33.13 -12.41 87.18
C ILE A 14 -32.96 -11.39 86.06
N GLU A 15 -32.95 -10.09 86.37
CA GLU A 15 -32.70 -9.03 85.37
C GLU A 15 -31.35 -9.24 84.68
N ILE A 16 -30.26 -9.48 85.43
CA ILE A 16 -28.93 -9.74 84.84
C ILE A 16 -28.96 -10.96 83.91
N TYR A 17 -29.67 -12.02 84.30
CA TYR A 17 -29.82 -13.21 83.46
C TYR A 17 -30.63 -12.91 82.19
N GLU A 18 -31.71 -12.15 82.28
CA GLU A 18 -32.48 -11.72 81.11
C GLU A 18 -31.66 -10.82 80.17
N TRP A 19 -30.87 -9.90 80.73
CA TRP A 19 -29.96 -9.07 79.95
C TRP A 19 -28.91 -9.92 79.25
N TRP A 20 -28.35 -10.91 79.94
CA TRP A 20 -27.40 -11.85 79.37
C TRP A 20 -28.02 -12.67 78.22
N GLN A 21 -29.25 -13.16 78.39
CA GLN A 21 -29.96 -13.90 77.36
C GLN A 21 -30.28 -13.02 76.14
N ARG A 22 -30.72 -11.77 76.34
CA ARG A 22 -30.93 -10.81 75.24
C ARG A 22 -29.62 -10.53 74.49
N GLU A 23 -28.51 -10.40 75.20
CA GLU A 23 -27.20 -10.20 74.57
C GLU A 23 -26.78 -11.41 73.72
N GLU A 24 -27.06 -12.63 74.20
CA GLU A 24 -26.83 -13.87 73.45
C GLU A 24 -27.71 -13.94 72.18
N ASP A 25 -28.98 -13.58 72.29
CA ASP A 25 -29.91 -13.51 71.15
C ASP A 25 -29.46 -12.46 70.12
N ILE A 26 -29.04 -11.29 70.59
CA ILE A 26 -28.51 -10.22 69.75
C ILE A 26 -27.24 -10.70 69.03
N ALA A 27 -26.33 -11.37 69.73
CA ALA A 27 -25.12 -11.94 69.14
C ALA A 27 -25.44 -13.01 68.08
N ALA A 28 -26.44 -13.85 68.32
CA ALA A 28 -26.90 -14.83 67.34
C ALA A 28 -27.46 -14.15 66.07
N ILE A 29 -28.28 -13.11 66.23
CA ILE A 29 -28.81 -12.31 65.10
C ILE A 29 -27.66 -11.66 64.32
N PHE A 30 -26.69 -11.05 65.01
CA PHE A 30 -25.53 -10.44 64.35
C PHE A 30 -24.71 -11.47 63.57
N LYS A 31 -24.48 -12.65 64.15
CA LYS A 31 -23.76 -13.74 63.48
C LYS A 31 -24.51 -14.21 62.22
N MET A 32 -25.83 -14.34 62.29
CA MET A 32 -26.65 -14.68 61.11
C MET A 32 -26.59 -13.58 60.04
N ARG A 33 -26.65 -12.30 60.44
CA ARG A 33 -26.50 -11.17 59.52
C ARG A 33 -25.14 -11.15 58.85
N GLU A 34 -24.06 -11.37 59.61
CA GLU A 34 -22.70 -11.45 59.10
C GLU A 34 -22.55 -12.59 58.08
N MET A 35 -23.15 -13.75 58.34
CA MET A 35 -23.15 -14.85 57.37
C MET A 35 -23.88 -14.48 56.08
N LEU A 36 -25.03 -13.80 56.19
CA LEU A 36 -25.79 -13.35 55.02
C LEU A 36 -25.04 -12.28 54.22
N THR A 37 -24.43 -11.30 54.87
CA THR A 37 -23.65 -10.25 54.20
C THR A 37 -22.42 -10.84 53.51
N LYS A 38 -21.71 -11.78 54.14
CA LYS A 38 -20.60 -12.52 53.50
C LYS A 38 -21.07 -13.29 52.26
N LYS A 39 -22.24 -13.94 52.30
CA LYS A 39 -22.81 -14.61 51.13
C LYS A 39 -23.14 -13.61 50.01
N GLN A 40 -23.77 -12.49 50.34
CA GLN A 40 -24.11 -11.44 49.37
C GLN A 40 -22.86 -10.82 48.73
N THR A 41 -21.82 -10.51 49.52
CA THR A 41 -20.56 -9.96 48.99
C THR A 41 -19.84 -10.97 48.09
N TYR A 42 -19.88 -12.26 48.43
CA TYR A 42 -19.35 -13.31 47.57
C TYR A 42 -20.10 -13.40 46.21
N VAL A 43 -21.43 -13.38 46.24
CA VAL A 43 -22.25 -13.37 45.01
C VAL A 43 -21.97 -12.12 44.19
N PHE A 44 -21.86 -10.95 44.82
CA PHE A 44 -21.57 -9.70 44.13
C PHE A 44 -20.17 -9.72 43.48
N THR A 45 -19.15 -10.16 44.22
CA THR A 45 -17.76 -10.21 43.72
C THR A 45 -17.63 -11.21 42.57
N SER A 46 -18.24 -12.39 42.67
CA SER A 46 -18.24 -13.39 41.58
C SER A 46 -18.96 -12.90 40.33
N LEU A 47 -20.13 -12.25 40.45
CA LEU A 47 -20.83 -11.65 39.31
C LEU A 47 -20.00 -10.52 38.68
N ASN A 48 -19.35 -9.69 39.48
CA ASN A 48 -18.49 -8.63 38.97
C ASN A 48 -17.28 -9.22 38.23
N GLN A 49 -16.65 -10.26 38.77
CA GLN A 49 -15.57 -10.99 38.11
C GLN A 49 -16.02 -11.57 36.76
N GLN A 50 -17.20 -12.21 36.70
CA GLN A 50 -17.75 -12.73 35.45
C GLN A 50 -18.00 -11.62 34.41
N ARG A 51 -18.51 -10.45 34.84
CA ARG A 51 -18.70 -9.29 33.95
C ARG A 51 -17.36 -8.77 33.42
N MET A 52 -16.35 -8.68 34.28
CA MET A 52 -15.01 -8.25 33.89
C MET A 52 -14.34 -9.26 32.94
N GLN A 53 -14.52 -10.56 33.19
CA GLN A 53 -14.03 -11.63 32.31
C GLN A 53 -14.65 -11.51 30.92
N LYS A 54 -15.98 -11.35 30.84
CA LYS A 54 -16.68 -11.14 29.55
C LYS A 54 -16.16 -9.91 28.79
N ARG A 55 -15.89 -8.80 29.49
CA ARG A 55 -15.30 -7.59 28.89
C ARG A 55 -13.88 -7.84 28.40
N LEU A 56 -13.10 -8.62 29.13
CA LEU A 56 -11.75 -9.00 28.72
C LEU A 56 -11.80 -9.90 27.47
N ASP A 57 -12.69 -10.89 27.45
CA ASP A 57 -12.87 -11.81 26.32
C ASP A 57 -13.31 -11.08 25.06
N THR A 58 -14.22 -10.10 25.16
CA THR A 58 -14.61 -9.27 24.01
C THR A 58 -13.43 -8.45 23.50
N LEU A 59 -12.64 -7.82 24.38
CA LEU A 59 -11.42 -7.09 23.98
C LEU A 59 -10.39 -8.00 23.32
N ILE A 60 -10.15 -9.19 23.87
CA ILE A 60 -9.26 -10.21 23.30
C ILE A 60 -9.77 -10.61 21.90
N SER A 61 -11.08 -10.82 21.74
CA SER A 61 -11.67 -11.19 20.45
C SER A 61 -11.46 -10.10 19.38
N ILE A 62 -11.64 -8.82 19.74
CA ILE A 62 -11.42 -7.69 18.84
C ILE A 62 -9.94 -7.59 18.47
N LYS A 63 -9.03 -7.69 19.45
CA LYS A 63 -7.58 -7.65 19.20
C LYS A 63 -7.12 -8.82 18.33
N LYS A 64 -7.68 -10.02 18.54
CA LYS A 64 -7.42 -11.19 17.70
C LYS A 64 -7.86 -10.94 16.25
N GLN A 65 -9.07 -10.41 16.03
CA GLN A 65 -9.53 -10.06 14.67
C GLN A 65 -8.66 -9.00 13.99
N GLU A 66 -8.18 -8.00 14.72
CA GLU A 66 -7.22 -7.01 14.19
C GLU A 66 -5.90 -7.66 13.79
N MET A 67 -5.38 -8.58 14.61
CA MET A 67 -4.17 -9.35 14.33
C MET A 67 -4.35 -10.26 13.11
N ASP A 68 -5.47 -10.96 13.01
CA ASP A 68 -5.79 -11.85 11.88
C ASP A 68 -5.89 -11.05 10.58
N LYS A 69 -6.54 -9.87 10.59
CA LYS A 69 -6.57 -8.97 9.42
C LYS A 69 -5.18 -8.54 8.96
N LYS A 70 -4.27 -8.24 9.90
CA LYS A 70 -2.88 -7.91 9.57
C LYS A 70 -2.14 -9.12 9.00
N MET A 71 -2.35 -10.30 9.59
CA MET A 71 -1.76 -11.55 9.11
C MET A 71 -2.23 -11.89 7.69
N ASP A 72 -3.51 -11.69 7.38
CA ASP A 72 -4.07 -11.85 6.04
C ASP A 72 -3.44 -10.89 5.03
N GLN A 73 -3.22 -9.64 5.41
CA GLN A 73 -2.53 -8.69 4.54
C GLN A 73 -1.08 -9.12 4.26
N ILE A 74 -0.38 -9.63 5.28
CA ILE A 74 0.98 -10.16 5.15
C ILE A 74 0.98 -11.39 4.23
N ASN A 75 0.06 -12.33 4.44
CA ASN A 75 -0.08 -13.52 3.59
C ASN A 75 -0.40 -13.15 2.15
N LYS A 76 -1.34 -12.23 1.90
CA LYS A 76 -1.65 -11.75 0.54
C LYS A 76 -0.44 -11.09 -0.13
N LYS A 77 0.36 -10.31 0.61
CA LYS A 77 1.62 -9.73 0.11
C LYS A 77 2.63 -10.82 -0.21
N LYS A 78 2.86 -11.75 0.72
CA LYS A 78 3.73 -12.93 0.53
C LYS A 78 3.34 -13.70 -0.73
N ASP A 79 2.07 -14.05 -0.89
CA ASP A 79 1.57 -14.81 -2.05
C ASP A 79 1.69 -14.03 -3.36
N ARG A 80 1.53 -12.70 -3.32
CA ARG A 80 1.78 -11.84 -4.49
C ARG A 80 3.26 -11.85 -4.88
N GLU A 81 4.16 -11.73 -3.91
CA GLU A 81 5.60 -11.76 -4.18
C GLU A 81 6.08 -13.15 -4.62
N LEU A 82 5.57 -14.22 -4.00
CA LEU A 82 5.80 -15.60 -4.45
C LEU A 82 5.33 -15.81 -5.89
N ARG A 83 4.14 -15.30 -6.26
CA ARG A 83 3.64 -15.36 -7.66
C ARG A 83 4.54 -14.58 -8.62
N LYS A 84 5.03 -13.39 -8.24
CA LYS A 84 5.97 -12.62 -9.07
C LYS A 84 7.31 -13.33 -9.22
N LEU A 85 7.83 -13.93 -8.16
CA LEU A 85 9.08 -14.70 -8.19
C LEU A 85 8.93 -15.94 -9.08
N ALA A 86 7.87 -16.72 -8.91
CA ALA A 86 7.57 -17.87 -9.76
C ALA A 86 7.43 -17.46 -11.24
N ALA A 87 6.74 -16.34 -11.53
CA ALA A 87 6.61 -15.82 -12.89
C ALA A 87 7.96 -15.36 -13.50
N ARG A 88 8.90 -14.89 -12.67
CA ARG A 88 10.27 -14.55 -13.12
C ARG A 88 11.08 -15.81 -13.46
N GLN A 89 11.01 -16.84 -12.61
CA GLN A 89 11.70 -18.12 -12.84
C GLN A 89 11.13 -18.86 -14.06
N ASN A 90 9.80 -18.83 -14.25
CA ASN A 90 9.11 -19.54 -15.34
C ASN A 90 9.06 -18.76 -16.67
N LYS A 91 9.92 -17.76 -16.90
CA LYS A 91 10.03 -17.08 -18.20
C LYS A 91 10.67 -17.99 -19.24
N LYS A 92 9.89 -18.92 -19.79
CA LYS A 92 10.23 -19.63 -21.03
C LYS A 92 9.70 -18.84 -22.24
N PRO A 93 10.38 -18.88 -23.40
CA PRO A 93 9.79 -18.41 -24.65
C PRO A 93 8.48 -19.15 -24.89
N LYS A 94 7.41 -18.43 -25.26
CA LYS A 94 6.09 -19.03 -25.47
C LYS A 94 6.01 -19.62 -26.88
N ASP A 95 5.67 -20.90 -26.99
CA ASP A 95 5.38 -21.53 -28.27
C ASP A 95 4.07 -20.99 -28.87
N VAL A 96 4.05 -20.84 -30.19
CA VAL A 96 2.90 -20.26 -30.91
C VAL A 96 1.64 -21.09 -30.68
N ILE A 97 1.75 -22.42 -30.71
CA ILE A 97 0.61 -23.33 -30.53
C ILE A 97 -0.01 -23.16 -29.13
N ASP A 98 0.81 -23.05 -28.09
CA ASP A 98 0.35 -22.82 -26.72
C ASP A 98 -0.37 -21.47 -26.57
N THR A 99 0.00 -20.45 -27.35
CA THR A 99 -0.72 -19.17 -27.35
C THR A 99 -2.12 -19.28 -27.96
N TYR A 100 -2.30 -20.13 -28.98
CA TYR A 100 -3.60 -20.40 -29.60
C TYR A 100 -4.50 -21.28 -28.74
N ASN A 101 -3.92 -22.19 -27.95
CA ASN A 101 -4.68 -23.03 -27.02
C ASN A 101 -5.10 -22.27 -25.76
N ASN A 102 -4.42 -21.17 -25.42
CA ASN A 102 -4.77 -20.36 -24.27
C ASN A 102 -5.79 -19.27 -24.64
N TYR A 103 -7.07 -19.49 -24.33
CA TYR A 103 -8.16 -18.53 -24.55
C TYR A 103 -8.03 -17.21 -23.78
N THR A 104 -7.16 -17.14 -22.76
CA THR A 104 -6.85 -15.88 -22.06
C THR A 104 -5.71 -15.10 -22.72
N SER A 105 -5.14 -15.63 -23.82
CA SER A 105 -4.09 -14.96 -24.56
C SER A 105 -4.63 -13.72 -25.29
N GLU A 106 -3.71 -12.83 -25.66
CA GLU A 106 -4.03 -11.60 -26.39
C GLU A 106 -4.68 -11.81 -27.76
N LEU A 107 -4.60 -13.04 -28.31
CA LEU A 107 -5.28 -13.40 -29.55
C LEU A 107 -6.80 -13.33 -29.39
N TYR A 108 -7.32 -13.81 -28.25
CA TYR A 108 -8.76 -13.91 -27.99
C TYR A 108 -9.26 -12.82 -27.05
N MET A 109 -8.44 -12.37 -26.10
CA MET A 109 -8.82 -11.36 -25.11
C MET A 109 -7.90 -10.13 -25.16
N LYS A 110 -8.48 -8.97 -25.45
CA LYS A 110 -7.73 -7.71 -25.53
C LYS A 110 -7.26 -7.25 -24.14
N ASN A 111 -5.95 -7.26 -23.91
CA ASN A 111 -5.37 -6.71 -22.68
C ASN A 111 -5.18 -5.19 -22.81
N ARG A 112 -5.94 -4.40 -22.03
CA ARG A 112 -5.92 -2.93 -22.09
C ARG A 112 -4.55 -2.31 -21.78
N THR A 113 -3.71 -2.99 -21.02
CA THR A 113 -2.40 -2.47 -20.58
C THR A 113 -1.33 -2.49 -21.67
N LYS A 114 -1.44 -3.36 -22.68
CA LYS A 114 -0.41 -3.51 -23.73
C LYS A 114 -0.69 -2.71 -25.01
N GLY A 115 -1.68 -1.82 -24.98
CA GLY A 115 -2.06 -1.02 -26.14
C GLY A 115 -2.57 -1.87 -27.32
N ILE A 116 -2.55 -1.29 -28.52
CA ILE A 116 -2.86 -1.99 -29.77
C ILE A 116 -1.59 -2.75 -30.19
N ASN A 117 -1.66 -4.08 -30.22
CA ASN A 117 -0.52 -4.91 -30.62
C ASN A 117 -0.14 -4.62 -32.08
N SER A 118 1.13 -4.25 -32.30
CA SER A 118 1.67 -3.82 -33.60
C SER A 118 1.48 -4.87 -34.72
N LYS A 119 1.41 -6.16 -34.37
CA LYS A 119 1.10 -7.24 -35.33
C LYS A 119 -0.25 -7.07 -36.04
N TYR A 120 -1.22 -6.37 -35.43
CA TYR A 120 -2.53 -6.11 -36.03
C TYR A 120 -2.65 -4.69 -36.61
N GLN A 121 -1.63 -3.85 -36.43
CA GLN A 121 -1.60 -2.48 -36.94
C GLN A 121 -1.46 -2.47 -38.48
N ASN A 122 -0.86 -3.52 -39.04
CA ASN A 122 -0.71 -3.75 -40.47
C ASN A 122 -1.82 -4.61 -41.09
N ARG A 123 -2.96 -4.80 -40.42
CA ARG A 123 -4.19 -5.13 -41.16
C ARG A 123 -4.59 -3.88 -41.93
N LEU A 124 -3.89 -3.65 -43.04
CA LEU A 124 -4.38 -2.93 -44.20
C LEU A 124 -5.87 -3.24 -44.29
N LYS A 125 -6.69 -2.20 -44.32
CA LYS A 125 -8.14 -2.28 -44.36
C LYS A 125 -8.54 -3.31 -45.44
N MET A 126 -8.85 -4.54 -45.03
CA MET A 126 -9.44 -5.57 -45.90
C MET A 126 -10.92 -5.25 -46.12
N ASN A 127 -11.24 -3.99 -46.32
CA ASN A 127 -12.52 -3.54 -46.84
C ASN A 127 -12.29 -3.14 -48.29
N MET A 128 -11.64 -4.03 -49.06
CA MET A 128 -11.74 -3.94 -50.50
C MET A 128 -13.18 -4.31 -50.83
N THR A 129 -13.94 -3.36 -51.38
CA THR A 129 -15.29 -3.65 -51.87
C THR A 129 -15.19 -4.71 -52.97
N GLU A 130 -16.23 -5.53 -53.13
CA GLU A 130 -16.29 -6.62 -54.13
C GLU A 130 -15.88 -6.15 -55.55
N ARG A 131 -16.17 -4.88 -55.88
CA ARG A 131 -15.74 -4.21 -57.12
C ARG A 131 -14.24 -3.98 -57.26
N GLN A 132 -13.52 -3.77 -56.15
CA GLN A 132 -12.07 -3.62 -56.15
C GLN A 132 -11.39 -4.98 -56.31
N LEU A 133 -11.92 -6.03 -55.68
CA LEU A 133 -11.49 -7.40 -55.91
C LEU A 133 -11.69 -7.84 -57.37
N GLN A 134 -12.83 -7.49 -57.98
CA GLN A 134 -13.07 -7.77 -59.40
C GLN A 134 -12.13 -7.02 -60.35
N LYS A 135 -11.69 -5.81 -59.99
CA LYS A 135 -10.69 -5.06 -60.78
C LYS A 135 -9.31 -5.71 -60.71
N ASP A 136 -8.92 -6.20 -59.53
CA ASP A 136 -7.62 -6.83 -59.32
C ASP A 136 -7.57 -8.27 -59.85
N LEU A 137 -8.72 -8.97 -59.88
CA LEU A 137 -8.89 -10.31 -60.48
C LEU A 137 -9.00 -10.28 -62.03
N GLY A 138 -9.16 -9.10 -62.64
CA GLY A 138 -9.16 -8.94 -64.09
C GLY A 138 -7.78 -9.14 -64.74
N PHE A 139 -6.74 -9.40 -63.95
CA PHE A 139 -5.35 -9.54 -64.39
C PHE A 139 -4.65 -10.76 -63.77
N VAL A 140 -5.27 -11.94 -63.78
CA VAL A 140 -4.54 -13.20 -63.55
C VAL A 140 -5.18 -14.30 -64.41
N ASP A 141 -4.43 -14.74 -65.42
CA ASP A 141 -4.72 -15.94 -66.22
C ASP A 141 -4.85 -17.19 -65.33
N SER A 142 -5.74 -18.10 -65.73
CA SER A 142 -5.92 -19.49 -65.28
C SER A 142 -5.45 -19.85 -63.86
N VAL A 143 -6.40 -19.85 -62.93
CA VAL A 143 -6.26 -20.35 -61.54
C VAL A 143 -6.09 -21.88 -61.44
N ASP A 144 -6.17 -22.61 -62.56
CA ASP A 144 -6.16 -24.08 -62.58
C ASP A 144 -4.77 -24.73 -62.41
N GLU A 145 -3.67 -23.97 -62.43
CA GLU A 145 -2.31 -24.53 -62.26
C GLU A 145 -1.78 -24.55 -60.82
N LEU A 146 -2.44 -23.88 -59.86
CA LEU A 146 -1.92 -23.73 -58.49
C LEU A 146 -2.52 -24.71 -57.46
N LEU A 147 -3.38 -25.63 -57.89
CA LEU A 147 -3.96 -26.67 -57.02
C LEU A 147 -3.36 -28.06 -57.26
N ASN A 148 -2.03 -28.12 -57.46
CA ASN A 148 -1.29 -29.36 -57.25
C ASN A 148 -0.94 -29.50 -55.76
N ARG A 149 -1.81 -30.22 -55.06
CA ARG A 149 -1.56 -30.74 -53.71
C ARG A 149 -0.50 -31.84 -53.80
N SER A 150 0.69 -31.56 -53.26
CA SER A 150 1.63 -32.61 -52.86
C SER A 150 2.36 -32.19 -51.59
N ASP A 151 2.11 -32.99 -50.55
CA ASP A 151 3.05 -33.36 -49.49
C ASP A 151 3.29 -32.39 -48.33
N ILE A 152 2.30 -32.35 -47.42
CA ILE A 152 2.57 -32.07 -46.00
C ILE A 152 3.11 -33.36 -45.38
N GLU A 153 4.43 -33.53 -45.36
CA GLU A 153 5.07 -34.56 -44.54
C GLU A 153 4.98 -34.17 -43.05
N THR A 154 3.93 -34.65 -42.37
CA THR A 154 3.87 -34.59 -40.90
C THR A 154 4.84 -35.60 -40.30
N LYS A 155 6.02 -35.14 -39.87
CA LYS A 155 6.94 -35.94 -39.05
C LYS A 155 6.29 -36.23 -37.69
N ALA A 156 6.06 -37.51 -37.44
CA ALA A 156 5.48 -38.06 -36.23
C ALA A 156 6.28 -37.70 -34.96
N LYS A 157 5.57 -37.43 -33.86
CA LYS A 157 6.12 -37.39 -32.49
C LYS A 157 5.88 -38.74 -31.78
N PRO A 158 6.76 -39.16 -30.86
CA PRO A 158 6.65 -40.45 -30.18
C PRO A 158 5.49 -40.50 -29.19
N LYS A 159 4.92 -41.70 -29.03
CA LYS A 159 3.77 -42.03 -28.18
C LYS A 159 4.10 -41.83 -26.69
N THR A 160 3.32 -40.98 -26.00
CA THR A 160 3.24 -41.00 -24.53
C THR A 160 2.26 -42.09 -24.10
N GLN A 161 2.69 -42.91 -23.14
CA GLN A 161 1.88 -43.95 -22.49
C GLN A 161 0.55 -43.37 -21.99
N SER A 162 -0.55 -43.94 -22.46
CA SER A 162 -1.88 -43.78 -21.89
C SER A 162 -2.00 -44.67 -20.65
N VAL A 163 -2.06 -44.08 -19.46
CA VAL A 163 -2.64 -44.74 -18.30
C VAL A 163 -4.11 -44.31 -18.24
N CYS A 164 -4.99 -45.31 -18.22
CA CYS A 164 -6.43 -45.25 -18.42
C CYS A 164 -7.17 -44.19 -17.58
N PRO A 165 -8.29 -43.65 -18.10
CA PRO A 165 -9.32 -43.03 -17.28
C PRO A 165 -10.17 -44.13 -16.62
N GLN A 166 -10.24 -44.15 -15.29
CA GLN A 166 -11.20 -44.99 -14.57
C GLN A 166 -11.88 -44.22 -13.44
N GLU A 167 -13.19 -44.07 -13.61
CA GLU A 167 -14.16 -43.45 -12.72
C GLU A 167 -14.19 -44.16 -11.35
N LYS A 168 -14.19 -43.41 -10.25
CA LYS A 168 -14.32 -43.97 -8.90
C LYS A 168 -15.79 -44.28 -8.60
N LYS A 169 -16.09 -45.57 -8.44
CA LYS A 169 -17.34 -46.12 -7.91
C LYS A 169 -17.38 -45.98 -6.38
N TRP A 170 -18.55 -45.68 -5.84
CA TRP A 170 -18.83 -45.75 -4.40
C TRP A 170 -19.00 -47.23 -4.02
N ASN A 171 -18.20 -47.74 -3.08
CA ASN A 171 -18.31 -49.12 -2.60
C ASN A 171 -19.26 -49.20 -1.40
N VAL A 172 -19.98 -50.32 -1.26
CA VAL A 172 -20.94 -50.59 -0.18
C VAL A 172 -20.31 -50.41 1.21
N GLU A 173 -19.03 -50.72 1.36
CA GLU A 173 -18.26 -50.54 2.60
C GLU A 173 -18.17 -49.06 3.03
N SER A 174 -17.99 -48.13 2.07
CA SER A 174 -17.95 -46.69 2.36
C SER A 174 -19.32 -46.12 2.79
N LEU A 175 -20.41 -46.76 2.36
CA LEU A 175 -21.77 -46.44 2.80
C LEU A 175 -22.07 -46.95 4.21
N ILE A 176 -21.51 -48.11 4.59
CA ILE A 176 -21.65 -48.66 5.95
C ILE A 176 -20.85 -47.80 6.95
N GLU A 177 -19.66 -47.31 6.58
CA GLU A 177 -18.89 -46.37 7.41
C GLU A 177 -19.62 -45.04 7.61
N LEU A 178 -20.26 -44.49 6.58
CA LEU A 178 -21.12 -43.31 6.68
C LEU A 178 -22.35 -43.55 7.57
N PHE A 179 -22.97 -44.72 7.48
CA PHE A 179 -24.12 -45.06 8.32
C PHE A 179 -23.75 -45.14 9.81
N ASN A 180 -22.60 -45.75 10.12
CA ASN A 180 -22.14 -45.89 11.49
C ASN A 180 -21.69 -44.55 12.11
N THR A 181 -21.11 -43.65 11.32
CA THR A 181 -20.69 -42.31 11.79
C THR A 181 -21.87 -41.37 12.09
N VAL A 182 -23.01 -41.53 11.39
CA VAL A 182 -24.23 -40.74 11.67
C VAL A 182 -25.04 -41.31 12.85
N ARG A 183 -25.00 -42.62 13.11
CA ARG A 183 -25.81 -43.28 14.14
C ARG A 183 -25.30 -43.10 15.57
N GLN A 184 -23.97 -43.00 15.79
CA GLN A 184 -23.40 -42.87 17.13
C GLN A 184 -23.77 -41.58 17.91
N PRO A 185 -23.85 -40.38 17.32
CA PRO A 185 -24.25 -39.17 18.07
C PRO A 185 -25.75 -39.13 18.43
N VAL A 186 -26.58 -39.99 17.85
CA VAL A 186 -28.02 -40.08 18.17
C VAL A 186 -28.28 -40.94 19.42
N LEU A 187 -27.35 -41.84 19.76
CA LEU A 187 -27.43 -42.71 20.96
C LEU A 187 -26.65 -42.17 22.17
N SER A 188 -25.77 -41.18 21.99
CA SER A 188 -24.98 -40.58 23.08
C SER A 188 -25.69 -39.43 23.80
N CYS A 189 -26.94 -39.09 23.43
CA CYS A 189 -27.73 -38.03 24.05
C CYS A 189 -28.84 -38.63 24.93
N SER A 190 -28.44 -39.30 26.02
CA SER A 190 -29.34 -39.66 27.12
C SER A 190 -28.61 -39.46 28.45
N SER A 191 -28.56 -38.21 28.94
CA SER A 191 -28.31 -37.93 30.36
C SER A 191 -29.39 -36.98 30.84
N TRP A 192 -30.49 -37.55 31.32
CA TRP A 192 -31.54 -36.88 32.08
C TRP A 192 -31.69 -37.53 33.46
N GLU A 193 -30.57 -37.88 34.08
CA GLU A 193 -30.54 -38.33 35.47
C GLU A 193 -29.67 -37.35 36.24
N ASP A 194 -30.34 -36.32 36.77
CA ASP A 194 -29.96 -35.58 37.98
C ASP A 194 -31.16 -34.68 38.35
N ARG A 195 -32.14 -35.28 39.01
CA ARG A 195 -33.10 -34.57 39.86
C ARG A 195 -33.31 -35.35 41.14
N ASP A 196 -32.53 -34.97 42.15
CA ASP A 196 -32.74 -35.36 43.55
C ASP A 196 -34.01 -34.74 44.11
N PHE A 197 -35.17 -35.41 43.99
CA PHE A 197 -36.33 -35.17 44.85
C PHE A 197 -37.19 -36.43 44.99
N ALA A 198 -36.82 -37.29 45.95
CA ALA A 198 -37.73 -38.01 46.86
C ALA A 198 -36.95 -39.09 47.61
N LYS A 199 -36.69 -38.88 48.90
CA LYS A 199 -36.24 -39.96 49.79
C LYS A 199 -37.37 -40.98 49.91
N LYS A 200 -37.16 -42.18 49.37
CA LYS A 200 -38.08 -43.31 49.50
C LYS A 200 -38.17 -43.70 50.97
N THR A 201 -39.38 -43.66 51.54
CA THR A 201 -39.68 -44.15 52.89
C THR A 201 -39.42 -45.66 52.97
N GLU A 202 -38.81 -46.09 54.08
CA GLU A 202 -38.46 -47.49 54.37
C GLU A 202 -39.70 -48.39 54.32
N GLU A 203 -39.72 -49.34 53.39
CA GLU A 203 -40.73 -50.40 53.33
C GLU A 203 -40.38 -51.46 54.41
N PHE A 204 -41.21 -51.54 55.45
CA PHE A 204 -41.16 -52.60 56.45
C PHE A 204 -41.47 -53.96 55.78
N MET A 205 -40.45 -54.80 55.60
CA MET A 205 -40.63 -56.20 55.20
C MET A 205 -40.93 -57.05 56.43
N TYR A 206 -42.06 -57.77 56.41
CA TYR A 206 -42.26 -58.90 57.33
C TYR A 206 -41.45 -60.08 56.83
N GLU A 207 -40.55 -60.60 57.67
CA GLU A 207 -39.78 -61.82 57.42
C GLU A 207 -40.74 -62.99 57.12
N SER A 208 -40.55 -63.63 55.96
CA SER A 208 -41.27 -64.86 55.63
C SER A 208 -40.48 -66.02 56.22
N ALA A 209 -41.13 -66.83 57.05
CA ALA A 209 -40.55 -68.07 57.55
C ALA A 209 -40.32 -69.02 56.36
N ASN A 210 -39.06 -69.27 56.02
CA ASN A 210 -38.65 -70.31 55.10
C ASN A 210 -39.06 -71.67 55.69
N ASN A 211 -39.95 -72.37 55.01
CA ASN A 211 -40.03 -73.82 55.12
C ASN A 211 -39.86 -74.37 53.72
N ASP A 212 -38.69 -74.95 53.49
CA ASP A 212 -38.37 -75.81 52.36
C ASP A 212 -39.23 -77.09 52.41
N ASP A 213 -39.49 -77.67 51.25
CA ASP A 213 -40.25 -78.91 50.95
C ASP A 213 -41.74 -78.79 50.59
N PHE A 214 -42.11 -78.05 49.52
CA PHE A 214 -43.41 -78.30 48.85
C PHE A 214 -43.36 -78.16 47.32
N ASN A 215 -43.98 -79.11 46.63
CA ASN A 215 -44.00 -79.25 45.18
C ASN A 215 -44.94 -78.18 44.55
N PRO A 216 -44.47 -77.32 43.62
CA PRO A 216 -45.22 -76.15 43.12
C PRO A 216 -46.43 -76.44 42.21
N GLU A 217 -46.87 -77.69 42.07
CA GLU A 217 -48.00 -78.09 41.21
C GLU A 217 -49.33 -78.32 41.97
N ASP A 218 -49.35 -78.25 43.30
CA ASP A 218 -50.56 -78.46 44.10
C ASP A 218 -51.45 -77.19 44.16
N GLU A 219 -52.61 -77.21 43.49
CA GLU A 219 -53.61 -76.11 43.49
C GLU A 219 -54.01 -75.63 44.90
N ARG A 220 -53.95 -76.52 45.90
CA ARG A 220 -54.27 -76.20 47.30
C ARG A 220 -53.24 -75.25 47.91
N TYR A 221 -51.97 -75.37 47.54
CA TYR A 221 -50.90 -74.49 48.03
C TYR A 221 -51.01 -73.10 47.41
N LEU A 222 -51.23 -73.02 46.09
CA LEU A 222 -51.49 -71.75 45.40
C LEU A 222 -52.68 -71.00 46.00
N ASN A 223 -53.77 -71.70 46.31
CA ASN A 223 -54.93 -71.11 46.97
C ASN A 223 -54.61 -70.60 48.39
N ALA A 224 -53.83 -71.35 49.18
CA ALA A 224 -53.40 -70.91 50.51
C ALA A 224 -52.54 -69.63 50.45
N VAL A 225 -51.59 -69.55 49.51
CA VAL A 225 -50.75 -68.37 49.28
C VAL A 225 -51.58 -67.16 48.84
N LEU A 226 -52.59 -67.37 47.98
CA LEU A 226 -53.51 -66.30 47.56
C LEU A 226 -54.33 -65.76 48.74
N ILE A 227 -54.84 -66.65 49.61
CA ILE A 227 -55.58 -66.25 50.81
C ILE A 227 -54.66 -65.49 51.77
N GLU A 228 -53.42 -65.95 51.98
CA GLU A 228 -52.46 -65.26 52.84
C GLU A 228 -52.17 -63.83 52.32
N LYS A 229 -51.92 -63.68 51.00
CA LYS A 229 -51.72 -62.37 50.37
C LYS A 229 -52.93 -61.46 50.53
N PHE A 230 -54.14 -61.99 50.37
CA PHE A 230 -55.37 -61.23 50.55
C PHE A 230 -55.55 -60.77 52.00
N LEU A 231 -55.33 -61.65 52.99
CA LEU A 231 -55.42 -61.32 54.41
C LEU A 231 -54.36 -60.30 54.83
N ARG A 232 -53.13 -60.41 54.30
CA ARG A 232 -52.05 -59.44 54.53
C ARG A 232 -52.41 -58.06 53.96
N GLY A 233 -52.96 -58.02 52.74
CA GLY A 233 -53.46 -56.79 52.13
C GLY A 233 -54.60 -56.16 52.93
N ARG A 234 -55.58 -56.97 53.37
CA ARG A 234 -56.70 -56.51 54.20
C ARG A 234 -56.26 -55.94 55.55
N LYS A 235 -55.31 -56.61 56.22
CA LYS A 235 -54.75 -56.12 57.49
C LYS A 235 -54.03 -54.78 57.33
N TRP A 236 -53.22 -54.62 56.27
CA TRP A 236 -52.57 -53.35 55.99
C TRP A 236 -53.58 -52.21 55.77
N GLN A 237 -54.65 -52.49 55.01
CA GLN A 237 -55.71 -51.49 54.78
C GLN A 237 -56.40 -51.06 56.07
N THR A 238 -56.72 -52.00 56.97
CA THR A 238 -57.32 -51.66 58.27
C THR A 238 -56.38 -50.86 59.15
N ASP A 239 -55.09 -51.21 59.18
CA ASP A 239 -54.09 -50.48 59.98
C ASP A 239 -53.88 -49.05 59.46
N VAL A 240 -53.89 -48.86 58.13
CA VAL A 240 -53.80 -47.53 57.51
C VAL A 240 -55.03 -46.68 57.83
N GLN A 241 -56.23 -47.24 57.72
CA GLN A 241 -57.47 -46.53 58.03
C GLN A 241 -57.53 -46.10 59.51
N GLU A 242 -57.09 -46.96 60.42
CA GLU A 242 -57.03 -46.63 61.85
C GLU A 242 -56.02 -45.51 62.13
N ARG A 243 -54.85 -45.52 61.47
CA ARG A 243 -53.86 -44.45 61.58
C ARG A 243 -54.40 -43.13 61.06
N MET A 244 -55.04 -43.13 59.90
CA MET A 244 -55.65 -41.92 59.32
C MET A 244 -56.71 -41.32 60.25
N ALA A 245 -57.60 -42.15 60.82
CA ALA A 245 -58.62 -41.71 61.76
C ALA A 245 -58.01 -41.05 63.02
N LYS A 246 -56.95 -41.63 63.58
CA LYS A 246 -56.24 -41.07 64.74
C LYS A 246 -55.57 -39.73 64.42
N THR A 247 -54.94 -39.60 63.25
CA THR A 247 -54.33 -38.33 62.84
C THR A 247 -55.35 -37.23 62.63
N GLN A 248 -56.54 -37.58 62.14
CA GLN A 248 -57.59 -36.60 61.87
C GLN A 248 -58.13 -35.97 63.15
N TYR A 249 -58.36 -36.78 64.20
CA TYR A 249 -58.76 -36.28 65.52
C TYR A 249 -57.75 -35.26 66.09
N MET A 250 -56.44 -35.57 66.01
CA MET A 250 -55.39 -34.69 66.49
C MET A 250 -55.30 -33.38 65.71
N ILE A 251 -55.51 -33.43 64.39
CA ILE A 251 -55.55 -32.23 63.55
C ILE A 251 -56.71 -31.32 63.96
N ASP A 252 -57.87 -31.89 64.25
CA ASP A 252 -59.05 -31.10 64.61
C ASP A 252 -58.90 -30.49 66.02
N GLU A 253 -58.28 -31.20 66.97
CA GLU A 253 -57.93 -30.66 68.30
C GLU A 253 -56.94 -29.48 68.21
N ILE A 254 -55.95 -29.55 67.29
CA ILE A 254 -55.00 -28.45 67.05
C ILE A 254 -55.71 -27.22 66.46
N LYS A 255 -56.66 -27.42 65.53
CA LYS A 255 -57.41 -26.30 64.93
C LYS A 255 -58.29 -25.57 65.94
N GLU A 256 -58.88 -26.31 66.88
CA GLU A 256 -59.74 -25.73 67.92
C GLU A 256 -58.93 -24.95 68.98
N THR A 257 -57.72 -25.40 69.30
CA THR A 257 -56.84 -24.76 70.30
C THR A 257 -56.06 -23.55 69.77
N MET A 258 -55.83 -23.45 68.45
CA MET A 258 -55.09 -22.36 67.80
C MET A 258 -55.96 -21.41 66.95
N ALA A 259 -57.27 -21.38 67.15
CA ALA A 259 -58.15 -20.48 66.40
C ALA A 259 -57.90 -19.00 66.80
N LEU A 260 -57.21 -18.24 65.95
CA LEU A 260 -57.18 -16.77 65.99
C LEU A 260 -58.63 -16.25 66.02
N THR A 261 -58.92 -15.28 66.88
CA THR A 261 -60.26 -14.67 66.89
C THR A 261 -60.48 -13.87 65.61
N GLY A 262 -61.75 -13.63 65.24
CA GLY A 262 -62.07 -12.84 64.03
C GLY A 262 -61.48 -11.43 64.05
N GLU A 263 -61.36 -10.83 65.25
CA GLU A 263 -60.77 -9.50 65.46
C GLU A 263 -59.26 -9.49 65.18
N ASP A 264 -58.54 -10.56 65.56
CA ASP A 264 -57.10 -10.69 65.28
C ASP A 264 -56.82 -10.81 63.78
N ILE A 265 -57.75 -11.43 63.03
CA ILE A 265 -57.65 -11.58 61.57
C ILE A 265 -57.85 -10.22 60.89
N GLU A 266 -58.85 -9.44 61.32
CA GLU A 266 -59.15 -8.12 60.75
C GLU A 266 -58.02 -7.10 61.03
N ALA A 267 -57.45 -7.11 62.24
CA ALA A 267 -56.27 -6.31 62.57
C ALA A 267 -55.04 -6.68 61.72
N LEU A 268 -54.83 -7.98 61.44
CA LEU A 268 -53.75 -8.45 60.57
C LEU A 268 -53.95 -8.01 59.11
N GLU A 269 -55.20 -7.92 58.66
CA GLU A 269 -55.56 -7.44 57.33
C GLU A 269 -55.29 -5.93 57.19
N ASP A 270 -55.63 -5.12 58.19
CA ASP A 270 -55.32 -3.69 58.21
C ASP A 270 -53.80 -3.43 58.21
N ASP A 271 -53.04 -4.13 59.05
CA ASP A 271 -51.57 -4.04 59.07
C ASP A 271 -50.97 -4.43 57.72
N LYS A 272 -51.53 -5.46 57.08
CA LYS A 272 -51.13 -5.88 55.74
C LYS A 272 -51.41 -4.80 54.70
N GLN A 273 -52.54 -4.11 54.75
CA GLN A 273 -52.83 -2.99 53.85
C GLN A 273 -51.84 -1.84 54.04
N VAL A 274 -51.54 -1.46 55.29
CA VAL A 274 -50.56 -0.41 55.60
C VAL A 274 -49.17 -0.75 55.07
N VAL A 275 -48.74 -2.01 55.21
CA VAL A 275 -47.46 -2.48 54.66
C VAL A 275 -47.48 -2.43 53.13
N LEU A 276 -48.55 -2.88 52.49
CA LEU A 276 -48.69 -2.84 51.04
C LEU A 276 -48.63 -1.40 50.50
N ASP A 277 -49.31 -0.45 51.12
CA ASP A 277 -49.27 0.94 50.68
C ASP A 277 -47.90 1.59 50.86
N LYS A 278 -47.19 1.29 51.96
CA LYS A 278 -45.79 1.71 52.14
C LYS A 278 -44.87 1.13 51.05
N THR A 279 -45.00 -0.16 50.74
CA THR A 279 -44.19 -0.78 49.66
C THR A 279 -44.46 -0.13 48.30
N ARG A 280 -45.73 0.18 47.99
CA ARG A 280 -46.09 0.90 46.76
C ARG A 280 -45.46 2.29 46.71
N GLU A 281 -45.47 3.04 47.82
CA GLU A 281 -44.82 4.36 47.87
C GLU A 281 -43.31 4.28 47.65
N GLU A 282 -42.66 3.29 48.24
CA GLU A 282 -41.22 3.06 48.07
C GLU A 282 -40.88 2.72 46.62
N GLU A 283 -41.64 1.84 45.97
CA GLU A 283 -41.49 1.54 44.54
C GLU A 283 -41.66 2.78 43.66
N MET A 284 -42.61 3.66 44.00
CA MET A 284 -42.81 4.91 43.25
C MET A 284 -41.67 5.91 43.46
N LYS A 285 -41.08 5.95 44.66
CA LYS A 285 -39.88 6.76 44.95
C LYS A 285 -38.67 6.22 44.21
N GLU A 286 -38.48 4.91 44.15
CA GLU A 286 -37.39 4.27 43.41
C GLU A 286 -37.49 4.55 41.92
N LYS A 287 -38.67 4.34 41.31
CA LYS A 287 -38.92 4.69 39.88
C LYS A 287 -38.62 6.15 39.57
N ARG A 288 -38.93 7.08 40.49
CA ARG A 288 -38.60 8.50 40.33
C ARG A 288 -37.10 8.76 40.40
N LYS A 289 -36.38 8.09 41.30
CA LYS A 289 -34.91 8.19 41.38
C LYS A 289 -34.26 7.66 40.10
N ASP A 290 -34.69 6.49 39.62
CA ASP A 290 -34.20 5.92 38.36
C ASP A 290 -34.44 6.86 37.19
N ALA A 291 -35.61 7.52 37.12
CA ALA A 291 -35.90 8.51 36.10
C ALA A 291 -34.96 9.73 36.19
N LEU A 292 -34.68 10.22 37.39
CA LEU A 292 -33.74 11.33 37.60
C LEU A 292 -32.30 10.95 37.24
N ASP A 293 -31.85 9.77 37.64
CA ASP A 293 -30.51 9.26 37.34
C ASP A 293 -30.33 9.07 35.83
N ASN A 294 -31.37 8.61 35.13
CA ASN A 294 -31.36 8.51 33.67
C ASN A 294 -31.24 9.88 33.00
N VAL A 295 -32.02 10.88 33.44
CA VAL A 295 -31.94 12.26 32.90
C VAL A 295 -30.57 12.87 33.20
N GLN A 296 -30.04 12.67 34.40
CA GLN A 296 -28.71 13.13 34.77
C GLN A 296 -27.63 12.46 33.91
N GLY A 297 -27.72 11.14 33.69
CA GLY A 297 -26.83 10.39 32.82
C GLY A 297 -26.87 10.89 31.37
N GLN A 298 -28.05 11.26 30.86
CA GLN A 298 -28.21 11.85 29.53
C GLN A 298 -27.51 13.22 29.43
N LEU A 299 -27.78 14.14 30.37
CA LEU A 299 -27.16 15.47 30.39
C LEU A 299 -25.63 15.39 30.52
N GLN A 300 -25.14 14.49 31.37
CA GLN A 300 -23.70 14.24 31.51
C GLN A 300 -23.12 13.62 30.23
N GLY A 301 -23.83 12.68 29.59
CA GLY A 301 -23.41 12.08 28.33
C GLY A 301 -23.34 13.10 27.19
N GLU A 302 -24.34 13.96 27.05
CA GLU A 302 -24.39 15.02 26.04
C GLU A 302 -23.25 16.02 26.21
N THR A 303 -23.02 16.49 27.45
CA THR A 303 -21.92 17.42 27.73
C THR A 303 -20.55 16.81 27.46
N ILE A 304 -20.32 15.56 27.88
CA ILE A 304 -19.07 14.84 27.59
C ILE A 304 -18.90 14.65 26.08
N SER A 305 -19.95 14.24 25.37
CA SER A 305 -19.91 14.06 23.92
C SER A 305 -19.56 15.37 23.21
N ALA A 306 -20.20 16.48 23.58
CA ALA A 306 -19.93 17.78 22.99
C ALA A 306 -18.48 18.25 23.23
N VAL A 307 -17.93 18.03 24.43
CA VAL A 307 -16.54 18.36 24.75
C VAL A 307 -15.57 17.48 23.96
N LEU A 308 -15.82 16.18 23.86
CA LEU A 308 -14.97 15.26 23.09
C LEU A 308 -15.01 15.58 21.59
N ASP A 309 -16.18 15.93 21.05
CA ASP A 309 -16.33 16.35 19.66
C ASP A 309 -15.58 17.66 19.39
N PHE A 310 -15.64 18.62 20.31
CA PHE A 310 -14.88 19.87 20.22
C PHE A 310 -13.38 19.59 20.22
N LEU A 311 -12.88 18.83 21.20
CA LEU A 311 -11.45 18.48 21.29
C LEU A 311 -10.97 17.72 20.06
N SER A 312 -11.80 16.82 19.51
CA SER A 312 -11.47 16.06 18.29
C SER A 312 -11.34 16.98 17.07
N LYS A 313 -12.23 17.97 16.93
CA LYS A 313 -12.17 18.97 15.85
C LYS A 313 -10.94 19.88 15.98
N GLU A 314 -10.63 20.35 17.19
CA GLU A 314 -9.45 21.19 17.43
C GLU A 314 -8.15 20.42 17.22
N LEU A 315 -8.08 19.13 17.56
CA LEU A 315 -6.93 18.29 17.25
C LEU A 315 -6.72 18.14 15.73
N LEU A 316 -7.79 17.91 14.96
CA LEU A 316 -7.72 17.85 13.51
C LEU A 316 -7.27 19.19 12.92
N ARG A 317 -7.85 20.30 13.40
CA ARG A 317 -7.46 21.65 12.98
C ARG A 317 -5.98 21.92 13.24
N LEU A 318 -5.46 21.57 14.42
CA LEU A 318 -4.03 21.73 14.75
C LEU A 318 -3.14 20.87 13.86
N GLN A 319 -3.59 19.67 13.48
CA GLN A 319 -2.86 18.82 12.54
C GLN A 319 -2.83 19.44 11.14
N ASP A 320 -3.96 19.99 10.68
CA ASP A 320 -4.06 20.66 9.39
C ASP A 320 -3.20 21.93 9.34
N GLU A 321 -3.18 22.73 10.41
CA GLU A 321 -2.31 23.90 10.54
C GLU A 321 -0.82 23.51 10.47
N ARG A 322 -0.42 22.41 11.12
CA ARG A 322 0.95 21.89 11.03
C ARG A 322 1.30 21.42 9.61
N ASN A 323 0.38 20.74 8.95
CA ASN A 323 0.56 20.29 7.56
C ASN A 323 0.71 21.49 6.61
N ALA A 324 -0.18 22.48 6.71
CA ALA A 324 -0.11 23.69 5.91
C ALA A 324 1.18 24.48 6.15
N HIS A 325 1.66 24.56 7.40
CA HIS A 325 2.94 25.17 7.72
C HIS A 325 4.12 24.40 7.09
N ALA A 326 4.11 23.07 7.15
CA ALA A 326 5.14 22.25 6.50
C ALA A 326 5.15 22.46 4.98
N ASP A 327 3.98 22.52 4.34
CA ASP A 327 3.84 22.81 2.92
C ASP A 327 4.36 24.22 2.57
N SER A 328 4.09 25.22 3.42
CA SER A 328 4.64 26.57 3.26
C SER A 328 6.17 26.57 3.26
N LEU A 329 6.80 25.88 4.22
CA LEU A 329 8.26 25.78 4.29
C LEU A 329 8.85 25.07 3.07
N LEU A 330 8.19 24.02 2.56
CA LEU A 330 8.61 23.34 1.34
C LEU A 330 8.49 24.26 0.11
N ALA A 331 7.41 25.04 0.03
CA ALA A 331 7.20 26.00 -1.06
C ALA A 331 8.24 27.13 -1.04
N GLU A 332 8.59 27.65 0.14
CA GLU A 332 9.65 28.65 0.31
C GLU A 332 11.00 28.09 -0.13
N ARG A 333 11.37 26.89 0.34
CA ARG A 333 12.61 26.24 -0.09
C ARG A 333 12.66 26.01 -1.60
N GLN A 334 11.55 25.63 -2.22
CA GLN A 334 11.46 25.50 -3.68
C GLN A 334 11.58 26.84 -4.41
N ARG A 335 11.08 27.93 -3.81
CA ARG A 335 11.23 29.29 -4.33
C ARG A 335 12.70 29.72 -4.27
N GLU A 336 13.34 29.58 -3.12
CA GLU A 336 14.77 29.89 -2.93
C GLU A 336 15.65 29.11 -3.90
N LEU A 337 15.37 27.82 -4.10
CA LEU A 337 16.09 27.00 -5.07
C LEU A 337 15.94 27.54 -6.50
N ARG A 338 14.72 27.94 -6.89
CA ARG A 338 14.47 28.53 -8.21
C ARG A 338 15.18 29.87 -8.37
N GLU A 339 15.13 30.73 -7.36
CA GLU A 339 15.81 32.03 -7.36
C GLU A 339 17.34 31.86 -7.43
N ALA A 340 17.91 30.87 -6.73
CA ALA A 340 19.33 30.52 -6.80
C ALA A 340 19.73 29.99 -8.19
N ILE A 341 18.90 29.13 -8.80
CA ILE A 341 19.15 28.64 -10.16
C ILE A 341 19.06 29.78 -11.17
N GLU A 342 18.06 30.66 -11.04
CA GLU A 342 17.88 31.80 -11.94
C GLU A 342 19.00 32.83 -11.79
N SER A 343 19.41 33.15 -10.56
CA SER A 343 20.55 34.05 -10.32
C SER A 343 21.85 33.47 -10.89
N GLY A 344 22.10 32.16 -10.74
CA GLY A 344 23.24 31.49 -11.37
C GLY A 344 23.19 31.49 -12.90
N LYS A 345 21.99 31.42 -13.51
CA LYS A 345 21.82 31.59 -14.96
C LYS A 345 22.07 33.04 -15.40
N ARG A 346 21.54 34.02 -14.67
CA ARG A 346 21.73 35.45 -14.95
C ARG A 346 23.20 35.85 -14.84
N GLN A 347 23.92 35.35 -13.83
CA GLN A 347 25.37 35.58 -13.70
C GLN A 347 26.13 35.07 -14.93
N ARG A 348 25.91 33.81 -15.33
CA ARG A 348 26.52 33.23 -16.54
C ARG A 348 26.14 33.96 -17.83
N GLU A 349 24.94 34.52 -17.91
CA GLU A 349 24.55 35.33 -19.06
C GLU A 349 25.26 36.69 -19.07
N ILE A 350 25.39 37.35 -17.92
CA ILE A 350 26.13 38.61 -17.78
C ILE A 350 27.61 38.41 -18.12
N GLU A 351 28.23 37.34 -17.65
CA GLU A 351 29.62 36.99 -17.99
C GLU A 351 29.77 36.81 -19.50
N ARG A 352 28.92 35.99 -20.14
CA ARG A 352 28.94 35.84 -21.59
C ARG A 352 28.75 37.17 -22.32
N ARG A 353 27.83 38.04 -21.86
CA ARG A 353 27.64 39.36 -22.47
C ARG A 353 28.92 40.22 -22.36
N LYS A 354 29.61 40.19 -21.22
CA LYS A 354 30.90 40.88 -21.06
C LYS A 354 31.96 40.32 -22.00
N GLU A 355 32.07 39.00 -22.10
CA GLU A 355 32.98 38.33 -23.06
C GLU A 355 32.67 38.75 -24.50
N PHE A 356 31.38 38.75 -24.88
CA PHE A 356 30.94 39.21 -26.21
C PHE A 356 31.25 40.70 -26.45
N ASP A 357 31.04 41.57 -25.46
CA ASP A 357 31.37 42.99 -25.57
C ASP A 357 32.88 43.22 -25.73
N GLU A 358 33.71 42.43 -25.03
CA GLU A 358 35.18 42.47 -25.17
C GLU A 358 35.62 42.00 -26.56
N MET A 359 35.07 40.88 -27.04
CA MET A 359 35.32 40.41 -28.41
C MET A 359 34.87 41.44 -29.45
N PHE A 360 33.71 42.05 -29.26
CA PHE A 360 33.19 43.08 -30.16
C PHE A 360 34.12 44.30 -30.20
N LYS A 361 34.59 44.78 -29.03
CA LYS A 361 35.57 45.87 -28.96
C LYS A 361 36.86 45.54 -29.71
N GLN A 362 37.37 44.31 -29.57
CA GLN A 362 38.56 43.86 -30.31
C GLN A 362 38.32 43.82 -31.82
N ILE A 363 37.18 43.28 -32.27
CA ILE A 363 36.81 43.24 -33.69
C ILE A 363 36.70 44.65 -34.25
N VAL A 364 36.02 45.56 -33.55
CA VAL A 364 35.89 46.97 -33.97
C VAL A 364 37.26 47.63 -34.05
N LYS A 365 38.14 47.40 -33.07
CA LYS A 365 39.51 47.92 -33.11
C LYS A 365 40.28 47.39 -34.33
N ILE A 366 40.27 46.08 -34.57
CA ILE A 366 40.93 45.47 -35.74
C ILE A 366 40.35 46.03 -37.05
N LYS A 367 39.04 46.24 -37.11
CA LYS A 367 38.38 46.83 -38.29
C LYS A 367 38.79 48.29 -38.48
N GLN A 368 38.85 49.08 -37.42
CA GLN A 368 39.33 50.46 -37.47
C GLN A 368 40.80 50.49 -37.91
N ASP A 369 41.67 49.70 -37.29
CA ASP A 369 43.09 49.57 -37.66
C ASP A 369 43.23 49.13 -39.13
N SER A 370 42.39 48.20 -39.61
CA SER A 370 42.40 47.77 -41.01
C SER A 370 41.91 48.85 -41.98
N VAL A 371 40.91 49.63 -41.60
CA VAL A 371 40.41 50.76 -42.40
C VAL A 371 41.48 51.85 -42.43
N ASP A 372 42.08 52.17 -41.29
CA ASP A 372 43.14 53.17 -41.17
C ASP A 372 44.37 52.77 -41.98
N ASN A 373 44.84 51.52 -41.89
CA ASN A 373 45.94 51.01 -42.71
C ASN A 373 45.63 51.06 -44.22
N TYR A 374 44.40 50.76 -44.62
CA TYR A 374 43.98 50.85 -46.02
C TYR A 374 43.94 52.31 -46.51
N LEU A 375 43.40 53.22 -45.70
CA LEU A 375 43.39 54.65 -46.01
C LEU A 375 44.82 55.20 -46.07
N GLU A 376 45.68 54.80 -45.15
CA GLU A 376 47.10 55.13 -45.17
C GLU A 376 47.75 54.62 -46.44
N SER A 377 47.54 53.36 -46.85
CA SER A 377 48.14 52.86 -48.09
C SER A 377 47.68 53.63 -49.32
N VAL A 378 46.39 53.94 -49.43
CA VAL A 378 45.84 54.75 -50.55
C VAL A 378 46.43 56.16 -50.54
N LEU A 379 46.55 56.78 -49.37
CA LEU A 379 47.16 58.09 -49.23
C LEU A 379 48.65 58.06 -49.59
N MET A 380 49.40 57.07 -49.10
CA MET A 380 50.82 56.91 -49.43
C MET A 380 51.03 56.68 -50.92
N ASP A 381 50.21 55.83 -51.55
CA ASP A 381 50.25 55.63 -53.00
C ASP A 381 49.98 56.95 -53.74
N SER A 382 49.00 57.75 -53.28
CA SER A 382 48.69 59.05 -53.89
C SER A 382 49.80 60.09 -53.69
N VAL A 383 50.43 60.11 -52.50
CA VAL A 383 51.57 60.98 -52.18
C VAL A 383 52.76 60.56 -53.02
N GLN A 384 53.03 59.27 -53.15
CA GLN A 384 54.11 58.75 -53.96
C GLN A 384 53.90 59.12 -55.43
N CYS A 385 52.70 58.89 -55.99
CA CYS A 385 52.37 59.29 -57.37
C CYS A 385 52.56 60.79 -57.60
N THR A 386 52.05 61.64 -56.70
CA THR A 386 52.19 63.10 -56.83
C THR A 386 53.63 63.56 -56.65
N SER A 387 54.40 62.93 -55.75
CA SER A 387 55.82 63.21 -55.57
C SER A 387 56.66 62.76 -56.77
N ASP A 388 56.35 61.62 -57.37
CA ASP A 388 56.99 61.13 -58.59
C ASP A 388 56.69 62.04 -59.78
N ASP A 389 55.45 62.50 -59.91
CA ASP A 389 55.06 63.47 -60.93
C ASP A 389 55.76 64.82 -60.72
N GLN A 390 55.85 65.31 -59.48
CA GLN A 390 56.59 66.54 -59.15
C GLN A 390 58.09 66.39 -59.43
N ALA A 391 58.70 65.26 -59.03
CA ALA A 391 60.10 64.96 -59.29
C ALA A 391 60.37 64.87 -60.79
N ARG A 392 59.51 64.20 -61.56
CA ARG A 392 59.59 64.14 -63.03
C ARG A 392 59.50 65.52 -63.66
N ARG A 393 58.55 66.37 -63.23
CA ARG A 393 58.44 67.76 -63.71
C ARG A 393 59.69 68.56 -63.39
N PHE A 394 60.20 68.48 -62.16
CA PHE A 394 61.43 69.17 -61.75
C PHE A 394 62.64 68.70 -62.56
N ILE A 395 62.81 67.39 -62.77
CA ILE A 395 63.87 66.83 -63.61
C ILE A 395 63.73 67.32 -65.05
N GLN A 396 62.52 67.34 -65.61
CA GLN A 396 62.28 67.84 -66.96
C GLN A 396 62.59 69.34 -67.09
N GLU A 397 62.21 70.16 -66.12
CA GLU A 397 62.55 71.59 -66.11
C GLU A 397 64.07 71.79 -66.00
N LYS A 398 64.74 71.05 -65.11
CA LYS A 398 66.20 71.08 -64.99
C LYS A 398 66.89 70.59 -66.27
N ALA A 399 66.41 69.52 -66.89
CA ALA A 399 66.92 69.03 -68.16
C ALA A 399 66.78 70.08 -69.26
N LYS A 400 65.63 70.76 -69.37
CA LYS A 400 65.46 71.89 -70.32
C LYS A 400 66.44 73.03 -70.06
N VAL A 401 66.69 73.39 -68.80
CA VAL A 401 67.68 74.43 -68.47
C VAL A 401 69.08 74.00 -68.87
N ILE A 402 69.46 72.74 -68.60
CA ILE A 402 70.74 72.17 -69.02
C ILE A 402 70.83 72.13 -70.55
N ASP A 403 69.77 71.72 -71.25
CA ASP A 403 69.72 71.69 -72.71
C ASP A 403 69.89 73.10 -73.31
N LEU A 404 69.24 74.11 -72.73
CA LEU A 404 69.42 75.51 -73.14
C LEU A 404 70.84 75.99 -72.87
N GLN A 405 71.40 75.69 -71.69
CA GLN A 405 72.80 76.01 -71.38
C GLN A 405 73.78 75.29 -72.30
N ALA A 406 73.50 74.03 -72.65
CA ALA A 406 74.28 73.26 -73.61
C ALA A 406 74.17 73.87 -75.01
N GLN A 407 72.96 74.26 -75.46
CA GLN A 407 72.76 74.96 -76.73
C GLN A 407 73.47 76.31 -76.76
N GLU A 408 73.38 77.11 -75.70
CA GLU A 408 74.13 78.37 -75.57
C GLU A 408 75.63 78.13 -75.58
N ALA A 409 76.12 77.10 -74.88
CA ALA A 409 77.52 76.70 -74.91
C ALA A 409 77.95 76.22 -76.31
N PHE A 410 77.09 75.50 -77.04
CA PHE A 410 77.33 75.11 -78.44
C PHE A 410 77.41 76.34 -79.36
N LEU A 411 76.51 77.32 -79.20
CA LEU A 411 76.47 78.51 -80.04
C LEU A 411 77.59 79.53 -79.74
N ARG A 412 78.15 79.52 -78.52
CA ARG A 412 79.29 80.38 -78.14
C ARG A 412 80.67 79.81 -78.48
N ARG A 413 80.75 78.61 -79.06
CA ARG A 413 82.02 77.96 -79.39
C ARG A 413 82.70 78.58 -80.61
N ASP A 414 84.02 78.67 -80.52
CA ASP A 414 84.90 78.98 -81.63
C ASP A 414 85.33 77.69 -82.37
N LYS A 415 85.68 77.80 -83.66
CA LYS A 415 86.10 76.65 -84.50
C LYS A 415 87.24 75.82 -83.88
N MET A 416 88.12 76.44 -83.09
CA MET A 416 89.23 75.77 -82.40
C MET A 416 88.74 74.82 -81.30
N GLU A 417 87.65 75.15 -80.61
CA GLU A 417 87.07 74.30 -79.56
C GLU A 417 86.33 73.10 -80.16
N ASP A 418 85.68 73.27 -81.31
CA ASP A 418 85.08 72.17 -82.06
C ASP A 418 86.14 71.20 -82.59
N GLU A 419 87.29 71.68 -83.08
CA GLU A 419 88.41 70.83 -83.49
C GLU A 419 89.01 70.04 -82.32
N ALA A 420 89.09 70.63 -81.12
CA ALA A 420 89.53 69.94 -79.91
C ALA A 420 88.55 68.84 -79.47
N ILE A 421 87.24 69.09 -79.52
CA ILE A 421 86.21 68.09 -79.20
C ILE A 421 86.19 66.96 -80.25
N ILE A 422 86.35 67.30 -81.53
CA ILE A 422 86.47 66.29 -82.61
C ILE A 422 87.73 65.44 -82.40
N ALA A 423 88.85 66.04 -82.00
CA ALA A 423 90.06 65.29 -81.66
C ALA A 423 89.85 64.35 -80.47
N ASP A 424 89.13 64.80 -79.43
CA ASP A 424 88.81 63.99 -78.26
C ASP A 424 87.80 62.86 -78.58
N LEU A 425 86.79 63.14 -79.41
CA LEU A 425 85.87 62.12 -79.95
C LEU A 425 86.59 61.10 -80.84
N LEU A 426 87.49 61.56 -81.70
CA LEU A 426 88.31 60.68 -82.53
C LEU A 426 89.20 59.80 -81.66
N TYR A 427 89.85 60.38 -80.65
CA TYR A 427 90.79 59.66 -79.79
C TYR A 427 90.11 58.70 -78.81
N ASN A 428 89.01 59.12 -78.15
CA ASN A 428 88.37 58.32 -77.10
C ASN A 428 87.25 57.40 -77.63
N VAL A 429 86.58 57.74 -78.73
CA VAL A 429 85.42 56.98 -79.23
C VAL A 429 85.74 56.28 -80.54
N ALA A 430 86.19 57.02 -81.56
CA ALA A 430 86.31 56.46 -82.91
C ALA A 430 87.51 55.50 -83.06
N ILE A 431 88.70 55.87 -82.56
CA ILE A 431 89.89 55.00 -82.64
C ILE A 431 89.66 53.69 -81.86
N PRO A 432 89.17 53.71 -80.59
CA PRO A 432 88.92 52.48 -79.85
C PRO A 432 87.79 51.64 -80.44
N GLU A 433 86.71 52.23 -80.97
CA GLU A 433 85.67 51.45 -81.65
C GLU A 433 86.21 50.77 -82.92
N VAL A 434 87.00 51.47 -83.73
CA VAL A 434 87.59 50.89 -84.95
C VAL A 434 88.59 49.79 -84.58
N GLU A 435 89.39 49.95 -83.54
CA GLU A 435 90.25 48.88 -83.02
C GLU A 435 89.43 47.70 -82.51
N ASN A 436 88.36 47.91 -81.74
CA ASN A 436 87.46 46.85 -81.28
C ASN A 436 86.77 46.12 -82.45
N ILE A 437 86.35 46.84 -83.49
CA ILE A 437 85.79 46.24 -84.70
C ILE A 437 86.86 45.44 -85.46
N ARG A 438 88.10 45.92 -85.54
CA ARG A 438 89.23 45.19 -86.14
C ARG A 438 89.56 43.92 -85.35
N VAL A 439 89.60 44.01 -84.03
CA VAL A 439 89.78 42.85 -83.14
C VAL A 439 88.66 41.85 -83.36
N HIS A 440 87.39 42.27 -83.29
CA HIS A 440 86.24 41.38 -83.52
C HIS A 440 86.18 40.79 -84.93
N THR A 441 86.65 41.48 -85.96
CA THR A 441 86.73 40.94 -87.33
C THR A 441 87.88 39.95 -87.50
N CYS A 442 89.04 40.20 -86.89
CA CYS A 442 90.14 39.23 -86.78
C CYS A 442 89.71 37.97 -86.03
N GLU A 443 88.99 38.10 -84.90
CA GLU A 443 88.41 36.97 -84.17
C GLU A 443 87.41 36.19 -85.03
N LYS A 444 86.53 36.87 -85.77
CA LYS A 444 85.59 36.23 -86.70
C LYS A 444 86.29 35.53 -87.88
N GLN A 445 87.41 36.06 -88.38
CA GLN A 445 88.21 35.39 -89.43
C GLN A 445 88.99 34.19 -88.89
N ALA A 446 89.57 34.28 -87.69
CA ALA A 446 90.22 33.16 -86.99
C ALA A 446 89.22 32.03 -86.70
N GLN A 447 87.99 32.36 -86.28
CA GLN A 447 86.91 31.38 -86.09
C GLN A 447 86.44 30.75 -87.42
N LYS A 448 86.42 31.49 -88.55
CA LYS A 448 86.12 30.94 -89.89
C LYS A 448 87.22 29.99 -90.42
N ILE A 449 88.49 30.23 -90.08
CA ILE A 449 89.60 29.32 -90.42
C ILE A 449 89.56 28.06 -89.53
N ALA A 450 89.25 28.20 -88.23
CA ALA A 450 89.08 27.08 -87.31
C ALA A 450 87.87 26.17 -87.64
N THR A 451 86.79 26.74 -88.20
CA THR A 451 85.59 25.98 -88.62
C THR A 451 85.74 25.33 -90.00
N LYS A 452 86.49 25.93 -90.95
CA LYS A 452 86.87 25.26 -92.22
C LYS A 452 87.91 24.14 -92.04
N GLY A 453 88.75 24.20 -90.99
CA GLY A 453 89.67 23.11 -90.62
C GLY A 453 89.01 21.88 -89.98
N LYS A 454 87.82 22.03 -89.38
CA LYS A 454 87.06 20.91 -88.76
C LYS A 454 86.09 20.18 -89.72
N CYS A 455 85.77 20.76 -90.88
CA CYS A 455 84.88 20.14 -91.89
C CYS A 455 85.60 19.26 -92.95
N ARG A 456 86.93 19.09 -92.90
CA ARG A 456 87.70 18.24 -93.84
C ARG A 456 88.15 16.89 -93.25
N ARG A 457 87.64 16.48 -92.08
CA ARG A 457 88.05 15.24 -91.38
C ARG A 457 86.92 14.21 -91.20
N PHE A 458 85.82 14.35 -91.95
CA PHE A 458 84.75 13.36 -92.09
C PHE A 458 84.38 13.21 -93.59
N VAL A 459 85.23 12.49 -94.33
CA VAL A 459 84.88 11.57 -95.43
C VAL A 459 85.91 10.45 -95.38
#